data_AF-X1JL28-F1
#
_entry.id   AF-X1JL28-F1
#
_cell.length_a   1.000
_cell.length_b   1.000
_cell.length_c   1.000
_cell.angle_alpha   90.00
_cell.angle_beta   90.00
_cell.angle_gamma   90.00
#
_symmetry.space_group_name_H-M   'P 1'
#
loop_
_entity.id
_entity.type
_entity.pdbx_description
1 polymer ?
#
loop_
_entity_poly.entity_id
_entity_poly.type
_entity_poly.pdbx_seq_one_letter_code
_entity_poly.pdbx_strand_id
1 'polypeptide(L)'
;MTDPEIILKIMDTVSIPVMAKARIGHFAEAQILEAIGVDYIDESEVLTPADEKYHINKWDFKVPFVCGATNLGEALRRIGEGAAMIRTKGEAGTGDVIEAVKHMRSIKDGILRIASLPKEELMTVAKELGAPYDLVVYVHKNKKLTVFNFSAGGISTPADTAMIMQLG
;
A
#
# COMPACT_ATOMS: atom_id res chain seq x y z
N MET A 1 4.20 6.84 -15.68
CA MET A 1 5.27 7.46 -14.87
C MET A 1 5.48 8.91 -15.32
N THR A 2 5.79 9.83 -14.39
CA THR A 2 6.18 11.22 -14.72
C THR A 2 7.52 11.25 -15.46
N ASP A 3 7.78 12.29 -16.26
CA ASP A 3 9.07 12.49 -16.91
C ASP A 3 10.22 12.50 -15.88
N PRO A 4 11.28 11.68 -16.06
CA PRO A 4 12.45 11.67 -15.17
C PRO A 4 13.08 13.05 -14.92
N GLU A 5 13.06 13.96 -15.91
CA GLU A 5 13.65 15.30 -15.74
C GLU A 5 12.91 16.10 -14.64
N ILE A 6 11.59 15.94 -14.55
CA ILE A 6 10.77 16.60 -13.52
C ILE A 6 11.07 16.00 -12.14
N ILE A 7 11.22 14.68 -12.06
CA ILE A 7 11.50 13.97 -10.81
C ILE A 7 12.88 14.41 -10.27
N LEU A 8 13.91 14.41 -11.13
CA LEU A 8 15.25 14.85 -10.75
C LEU A 8 15.28 16.29 -10.24
N LYS A 9 14.57 17.21 -10.91
CA LYS A 9 14.44 18.60 -10.44
C LYS A 9 13.82 18.70 -9.05
N ILE A 10 12.81 17.86 -8.74
CA ILE A 10 12.20 17.83 -7.40
C ILE A 10 13.21 17.30 -6.38
N MET A 11 13.90 16.21 -6.70
CA MET A 11 14.93 15.62 -5.82
C MET A 11 16.06 16.60 -5.51
N ASP A 12 16.51 17.39 -6.49
CA ASP A 12 17.54 18.42 -6.29
C ASP A 12 17.05 19.61 -5.45
N THR A 13 15.73 19.82 -5.37
CA THR A 13 15.12 20.97 -4.69
C THR A 13 14.88 20.71 -3.20
N VAL A 14 14.67 19.46 -2.78
CA VAL A 14 14.25 19.13 -1.41
C VAL A 14 15.22 18.17 -0.73
N SER A 15 15.28 18.24 0.60
CA SER A 15 16.08 17.33 1.43
C SER A 15 15.27 16.19 2.05
N ILE A 16 13.95 16.18 1.85
CA ILE A 16 13.05 15.11 2.31
C ILE A 16 12.96 14.01 1.26
N PRO A 17 12.62 12.76 1.66
CA PRO A 17 12.47 11.67 0.72
C PRO A 17 11.46 11.96 -0.39
N VAL A 18 11.78 11.59 -1.62
CA VAL A 18 10.95 11.76 -2.81
C VAL A 18 10.38 10.42 -3.27
N MET A 19 9.06 10.38 -3.42
CA MET A 19 8.34 9.23 -3.97
C MET A 19 7.89 9.51 -5.40
N ALA A 20 7.93 8.48 -6.26
CA ALA A 20 7.40 8.57 -7.62
C ALA A 20 6.47 7.41 -7.95
N LYS A 21 5.50 7.65 -8.83
CA LYS A 21 4.47 6.67 -9.19
C LYS A 21 4.85 5.86 -10.42
N ALA A 22 4.69 4.55 -10.31
CA ALA A 22 4.67 3.61 -11.43
C ALA A 22 3.26 3.06 -11.62
N ARG A 23 2.90 2.73 -12.86
CA ARG A 23 1.65 2.02 -13.16
C ARG A 23 1.68 0.60 -12.58
N ILE A 24 0.50 0.08 -12.19
CA ILE A 24 0.35 -1.31 -11.73
C ILE A 24 0.90 -2.27 -12.80
N GLY A 25 1.80 -3.15 -12.37
CA GLY A 25 2.46 -4.17 -13.21
C GLY A 25 3.56 -3.64 -14.13
N HIS A 26 3.80 -2.33 -14.19
CA HIS A 26 4.78 -1.76 -15.12
C HIS A 26 6.21 -1.77 -14.56
N PHE A 27 6.80 -2.96 -14.42
CA PHE A 27 8.14 -3.14 -13.84
C PHE A 27 9.23 -2.32 -14.55
N ALA A 28 9.12 -2.06 -15.85
CA ALA A 28 10.07 -1.20 -16.58
C ALA A 28 10.00 0.29 -16.17
N GLU A 29 8.84 0.79 -15.74
CA GLU A 29 8.75 2.15 -15.18
C GLU A 29 9.45 2.17 -13.83
N ALA A 30 9.25 1.14 -13.01
CA ALA A 30 9.93 1.01 -11.73
C ALA A 30 11.46 0.90 -11.87
N GLN A 31 11.96 0.20 -12.90
CA GLN A 31 13.41 0.13 -13.18
C GLN A 31 14.00 1.51 -13.49
N ILE A 32 13.28 2.35 -14.24
CA ILE A 32 13.71 3.73 -14.51
C ILE A 32 13.74 4.53 -13.20
N LEU A 33 12.69 4.43 -12.39
CA LEU A 33 12.60 5.14 -11.11
C LEU A 33 13.72 4.72 -10.13
N GLU A 34 14.02 3.43 -10.05
CA GLU A 34 15.15 2.92 -9.25
C GLU A 34 16.50 3.45 -9.78
N ALA A 35 16.69 3.47 -11.10
CA ALA A 35 17.93 3.94 -11.72
C ALA A 35 18.20 5.43 -11.49
N ILE A 36 17.15 6.27 -11.43
CA ILE A 36 17.28 7.69 -11.10
C ILE A 36 17.34 7.95 -9.58
N GLY A 37 17.18 6.92 -8.75
CA GLY A 37 17.44 6.97 -7.31
C GLY A 37 16.32 7.57 -6.47
N VAL A 38 15.04 7.40 -6.85
CA VAL A 38 13.93 7.80 -5.97
C VAL A 38 13.95 7.01 -4.66
N ASP A 39 13.49 7.61 -3.56
CA ASP A 39 13.52 6.98 -2.25
C ASP A 39 12.46 5.88 -2.10
N TYR A 40 11.30 6.05 -2.74
CA TYR A 40 10.22 5.06 -2.78
C TYR A 40 9.50 5.05 -4.14
N ILE A 41 9.02 3.88 -4.53
CA ILE A 41 8.12 3.72 -5.68
C ILE A 41 6.70 3.43 -5.21
N ASP A 42 5.72 4.23 -5.62
CA ASP A 42 4.30 3.97 -5.39
C ASP A 42 3.70 3.26 -6.62
N GLU A 43 3.48 1.95 -6.52
CA GLU A 43 2.75 1.18 -7.53
C GLU A 43 1.26 1.51 -7.41
N SER A 44 0.81 2.43 -8.25
CA SER A 44 -0.36 3.25 -7.95
C SER A 44 -1.51 3.04 -8.92
N GLU A 45 -2.67 2.68 -8.37
CA GLU A 45 -3.97 2.57 -9.05
C GLU A 45 -4.51 3.90 -9.59
N VAL A 46 -3.97 5.03 -9.13
CA VAL A 46 -4.32 6.37 -9.64
C VAL A 46 -3.86 6.56 -11.09
N LEU A 47 -2.84 5.80 -11.53
CA LEU A 47 -2.44 5.74 -12.93
C LEU A 47 -3.16 4.59 -13.63
N THR A 48 -3.37 4.70 -14.94
CA THR A 48 -3.93 3.60 -15.75
C THR A 48 -3.06 2.35 -15.60
N PRO A 49 -3.61 1.19 -15.18
CA PRO A 49 -2.85 -0.05 -15.06
C PRO A 49 -2.15 -0.43 -16.38
N ALA A 50 -0.94 -0.99 -16.27
CA ALA A 50 -0.22 -1.54 -17.42
C ALA A 50 -0.42 -3.05 -17.55
N ASP A 51 -0.65 -3.74 -16.44
CA ASP A 51 -1.05 -5.14 -16.36
C ASP A 51 -2.27 -5.26 -15.45
N GLU A 52 -3.34 -5.90 -15.94
CA GLU A 52 -4.59 -6.10 -15.20
C GLU A 52 -4.56 -7.33 -14.28
N LYS A 53 -3.58 -8.22 -14.47
CA LYS A 53 -3.48 -9.50 -13.76
C LYS A 53 -2.42 -9.50 -12.68
N TYR A 54 -1.28 -8.89 -12.95
CA TYR A 54 -0.11 -8.98 -12.09
C TYR A 54 0.39 -7.62 -11.63
N HIS A 55 0.79 -7.55 -10.36
CA HIS A 55 1.56 -6.44 -9.83
C HIS A 55 3.05 -6.72 -10.05
N ILE A 56 3.87 -5.68 -9.88
CA ILE A 56 5.33 -5.80 -9.94
C ILE A 56 5.80 -6.78 -8.86
N ASN A 57 6.72 -7.68 -9.21
CA ASN A 57 7.49 -8.43 -8.22
C ASN A 57 8.50 -7.49 -7.57
N LYS A 58 8.17 -6.97 -6.38
CA LYS A 58 8.92 -5.90 -5.73
C LYS A 58 10.20 -6.42 -5.08
N TRP A 59 10.33 -7.74 -4.90
CA TRP A 59 11.55 -8.38 -4.41
C TRP A 59 12.74 -8.28 -5.37
N ASP A 60 12.50 -7.98 -6.65
CA ASP A 60 13.56 -7.81 -7.65
C ASP A 60 14.23 -6.41 -7.57
N PHE A 61 13.75 -5.55 -6.68
CA PHE A 61 14.19 -4.17 -6.51
C PHE A 61 14.80 -3.93 -5.13
N LYS A 62 15.74 -2.98 -5.06
CA LYS A 62 16.32 -2.49 -3.81
C LYS A 62 15.51 -1.32 -3.25
N VAL A 63 14.95 -0.48 -4.13
CA VAL A 63 14.09 0.64 -3.73
C VAL A 63 12.78 0.10 -3.11
N PRO A 64 12.36 0.62 -1.94
CA PRO A 64 11.13 0.17 -1.30
C PRO A 64 9.87 0.61 -2.06
N PHE A 65 8.85 -0.25 -2.03
CA PHE A 65 7.57 0.02 -2.67
C PHE A 65 6.46 0.35 -1.68
N VAL A 66 5.61 1.30 -2.08
CA VAL A 66 4.32 1.60 -1.48
C VAL A 66 3.22 1.03 -2.38
N CYS A 67 2.24 0.35 -1.81
CA CYS A 67 1.08 -0.16 -2.55
C CYS A 67 -0.25 0.22 -1.88
N GLY A 68 -1.27 0.47 -2.70
CA GLY A 68 -2.64 0.70 -2.25
C GLY A 68 -3.35 -0.59 -1.83
N ALA A 69 -4.18 -0.53 -0.78
CA ALA A 69 -5.08 -1.61 -0.37
C ALA A 69 -6.46 -1.09 0.10
N THR A 70 -7.51 -1.82 -0.24
CA THR A 70 -8.90 -1.54 0.21
C THR A 70 -9.34 -2.40 1.39
N ASN A 71 -8.66 -3.53 1.59
CA ASN A 71 -8.97 -4.53 2.60
C ASN A 71 -7.70 -5.30 2.99
N LEU A 72 -7.81 -6.10 4.06
CA LEU A 72 -6.66 -6.84 4.60
C LEU A 72 -6.09 -7.86 3.61
N GLY A 73 -6.91 -8.58 2.86
CA GLY A 73 -6.43 -9.58 1.90
C GLY A 73 -5.57 -8.94 0.81
N GLU A 74 -6.01 -7.78 0.29
CA GLU A 74 -5.23 -7.01 -0.67
C GLU A 74 -3.90 -6.52 -0.08
N ALA A 75 -3.91 -5.97 1.13
CA ALA A 75 -2.70 -5.53 1.83
C ALA A 75 -1.69 -6.68 1.99
N LEU A 76 -2.14 -7.86 2.44
CA LEU A 76 -1.25 -9.01 2.64
C LEU A 76 -0.71 -9.58 1.32
N ARG A 77 -1.47 -9.51 0.21
CA ARG A 77 -0.92 -9.85 -1.12
C ARG A 77 0.17 -8.88 -1.56
N ARG A 78 -0.05 -7.57 -1.41
CA ARG A 78 0.97 -6.56 -1.75
C ARG A 78 2.24 -6.73 -0.93
N ILE A 79 2.12 -7.03 0.37
CA ILE A 79 3.26 -7.36 1.24
C ILE A 79 3.95 -8.65 0.76
N GLY A 80 3.18 -9.68 0.42
CA GLY A 80 3.72 -10.95 -0.12
C GLY A 80 4.51 -10.76 -1.42
N GLU A 81 4.13 -9.77 -2.24
CA GLU A 81 4.84 -9.37 -3.45
C GLU A 81 6.04 -8.44 -3.19
N GLY A 82 6.28 -8.01 -1.93
CA GLY A 82 7.43 -7.20 -1.52
C GLY A 82 7.15 -5.73 -1.22
N ALA A 83 5.88 -5.32 -1.03
CA ALA A 83 5.59 -3.96 -0.58
C ALA A 83 6.16 -3.70 0.82
N ALA A 84 6.95 -2.63 0.95
CA ALA A 84 7.55 -2.18 2.21
C ALA A 84 6.62 -1.23 3.00
N MET A 85 5.56 -0.77 2.37
CA MET A 85 4.54 0.10 2.96
C MET A 85 3.18 -0.13 2.28
N ILE A 86 2.12 -0.06 3.06
CA ILE A 86 0.74 -0.05 2.56
C ILE A 86 0.16 1.34 2.76
N ARG A 87 -0.68 1.76 1.82
CA ARG A 87 -1.60 2.88 2.01
C ARG A 87 -3.03 2.42 1.75
N THR A 88 -4.00 2.92 2.50
CA THR A 88 -5.39 2.72 2.10
C THR A 88 -5.63 3.37 0.74
N LYS A 89 -6.42 2.71 -0.11
CA LYS A 89 -6.96 3.39 -1.27
C LYS A 89 -8.02 4.38 -0.79
N GLY A 90 -8.19 5.46 -1.50
CA GLY A 90 -9.31 6.37 -1.34
C GLY A 90 -9.64 6.95 -2.69
N GLU A 91 -10.57 7.90 -2.74
CA GLU A 91 -10.83 8.61 -3.97
C GLU A 91 -9.89 9.81 -4.07
N ALA A 92 -8.79 9.62 -4.79
CA ALA A 92 -7.80 10.67 -4.96
C ALA A 92 -8.39 11.81 -5.81
N GLY A 93 -8.31 13.05 -5.29
CA GLY A 93 -8.74 14.25 -6.01
C GLY A 93 -10.18 14.72 -5.78
N THR A 94 -10.99 14.00 -5.00
CA THR A 94 -12.39 14.43 -4.69
C THR A 94 -12.51 15.30 -3.45
N GLY A 95 -11.57 15.18 -2.51
CA GLY A 95 -11.67 15.81 -1.19
C GLY A 95 -12.68 15.14 -0.26
N ASP A 96 -13.20 13.96 -0.61
CA ASP A 96 -14.11 13.17 0.23
C ASP A 96 -13.37 12.01 0.92
N VAL A 97 -13.22 12.12 2.25
CA VAL A 97 -12.50 11.15 3.09
C VAL A 97 -13.24 9.82 3.30
N ILE A 98 -14.49 9.68 2.85
CA ILE A 98 -15.34 8.51 3.15
C ILE A 98 -14.70 7.18 2.72
N GLU A 99 -14.08 7.14 1.53
CA GLU A 99 -13.45 5.92 1.02
C GLU A 99 -12.18 5.57 1.81
N ALA A 100 -11.39 6.57 2.23
CA ALA A 100 -10.25 6.34 3.10
C ALA A 100 -10.67 5.76 4.46
N VAL A 101 -11.74 6.29 5.07
CA VAL A 101 -12.32 5.79 6.33
C VAL A 101 -12.80 4.34 6.17
N LYS A 102 -13.53 4.05 5.09
CA LYS A 102 -14.06 2.72 4.79
C LYS A 102 -12.95 1.68 4.65
N HIS A 103 -11.91 1.97 3.88
CA HIS A 103 -10.80 1.04 3.68
C HIS A 103 -9.93 0.89 4.93
N MET A 104 -9.72 1.97 5.70
CA MET A 104 -9.02 1.90 6.98
C MET A 104 -9.75 0.99 7.96
N ARG A 105 -11.07 1.13 8.08
CA ARG A 105 -11.90 0.23 8.89
C ARG A 105 -11.85 -1.20 8.38
N SER A 106 -11.96 -1.43 7.07
CA SER A 106 -11.89 -2.78 6.49
C SER A 106 -10.59 -3.51 6.84
N ILE A 107 -9.45 -2.82 6.75
CA ILE A 107 -8.16 -3.40 7.13
C ILE A 107 -8.10 -3.67 8.65
N LYS A 108 -8.50 -2.69 9.47
CA LYS A 108 -8.48 -2.81 10.93
C LYS A 108 -9.40 -3.93 11.44
N ASP A 109 -10.62 -3.99 10.94
CA ASP A 109 -11.60 -5.01 11.29
C ASP A 109 -11.12 -6.40 10.86
N GLY A 110 -10.47 -6.50 9.69
CA GLY A 110 -9.79 -7.71 9.26
C GLY A 110 -8.70 -8.15 10.23
N ILE A 111 -7.87 -7.23 10.70
CA ILE A 111 -6.78 -7.51 11.66
C ILE A 111 -7.38 -7.99 12.99
N LEU A 112 -8.41 -7.29 13.50
CA LEU A 112 -9.09 -7.64 14.74
C LEU A 112 -9.77 -9.01 14.66
N ARG A 113 -10.43 -9.32 13.52
CA ARG A 113 -11.01 -10.64 13.26
C ARG A 113 -9.95 -11.71 13.31
N ILE A 114 -8.87 -11.61 12.53
CA ILE A 114 -7.81 -12.64 12.51
C ILE A 114 -7.17 -12.80 13.89
N ALA A 115 -6.98 -11.71 14.63
CA ALA A 115 -6.41 -11.73 15.97
C ALA A 115 -7.27 -12.48 17.01
N SER A 116 -8.58 -12.62 16.80
CA SER A 116 -9.49 -13.32 17.73
C SER A 116 -9.77 -14.77 17.38
N LEU A 117 -9.38 -15.23 16.19
CA LEU A 117 -9.66 -16.59 15.73
C LEU A 117 -8.78 -17.64 16.42
N PRO A 118 -9.28 -18.87 16.60
CA PRO A 118 -8.44 -20.01 16.98
C PRO A 118 -7.45 -20.36 15.85
N LYS A 119 -6.31 -20.95 16.20
CA LYS A 119 -5.19 -21.19 15.25
C LYS A 119 -5.58 -22.13 14.11
N GLU A 120 -6.49 -23.04 14.39
CA GLU A 120 -7.02 -24.05 13.49
C GLU A 120 -7.79 -23.43 12.32
N GLU A 121 -8.38 -22.25 12.51
CA GLU A 121 -9.16 -21.55 11.47
C GLU A 121 -8.29 -20.70 10.52
N LEU A 122 -7.03 -20.44 10.88
CA LEU A 122 -6.18 -19.50 10.14
C LEU A 122 -5.91 -19.92 8.70
N MET A 123 -5.83 -21.22 8.43
CA MET A 123 -5.59 -21.72 7.07
C MET A 123 -6.81 -21.45 6.16
N THR A 124 -8.02 -21.67 6.69
CA THR A 124 -9.27 -21.37 5.99
C THR A 124 -9.38 -19.88 5.68
N VAL A 125 -9.07 -19.03 6.67
CA VAL A 125 -9.13 -17.57 6.47
C VAL A 125 -8.07 -17.07 5.50
N ALA A 126 -6.86 -17.64 5.50
CA ALA A 126 -5.84 -17.29 4.51
C ALA A 126 -6.31 -17.60 3.07
N LYS A 127 -6.98 -18.75 2.88
CA LYS A 127 -7.61 -19.12 1.61
C LYS A 127 -8.71 -18.14 1.20
N GLU A 128 -9.63 -17.81 2.12
CA GLU A 128 -10.74 -16.87 1.86
C GLU A 128 -10.26 -15.46 1.50
N LEU A 129 -9.24 -14.97 2.20
CA LEU A 129 -8.64 -13.66 1.92
C LEU A 129 -7.80 -13.67 0.65
N GLY A 130 -7.41 -14.84 0.15
CA GLY A 130 -6.41 -14.99 -0.91
C GLY A 130 -5.08 -14.36 -0.51
N ALA A 131 -4.61 -14.63 0.70
CA ALA A 131 -3.42 -14.02 1.30
C ALA A 131 -2.38 -15.09 1.71
N PRO A 132 -1.08 -14.77 1.73
CA PRO A 132 -0.05 -15.69 2.21
C PRO A 132 -0.29 -16.12 3.66
N TYR A 133 -0.29 -17.44 3.92
CA TYR A 133 -0.58 -18.00 5.24
C TYR A 133 0.36 -17.48 6.32
N ASP A 134 1.65 -17.37 6.04
CA ASP A 134 2.65 -16.90 7.02
C ASP A 134 2.38 -15.46 7.46
N LEU A 135 1.90 -14.60 6.55
CA LEU A 135 1.52 -13.23 6.88
C LEU A 135 0.22 -13.20 7.70
N VAL A 136 -0.75 -14.07 7.41
CA VAL A 136 -1.95 -14.23 8.25
C VAL A 136 -1.58 -14.66 9.67
N VAL A 137 -0.67 -15.63 9.81
CA VAL A 137 -0.14 -16.06 11.11
C VAL A 137 0.59 -14.92 11.83
N TYR A 138 1.36 -14.11 11.09
CA TYR A 138 2.00 -12.92 11.67
C TYR A 138 0.97 -11.94 12.21
N VAL A 139 -0.06 -11.59 11.42
CA VAL A 139 -1.11 -10.66 11.83
C VAL A 139 -1.88 -11.20 13.04
N HIS A 140 -2.21 -12.50 13.05
CA HIS A 140 -2.86 -13.16 14.18
C HIS A 140 -2.06 -12.98 15.48
N LYS A 141 -0.75 -13.20 15.44
CA LYS A 141 0.13 -13.11 16.62
C LYS A 141 0.39 -11.66 17.05
N ASN A 142 0.61 -10.75 16.10
CA ASN A 142 1.12 -9.41 16.37
C ASN A 142 0.05 -8.32 16.37
N LYS A 143 -1.17 -8.63 15.90
CA LYS A 143 -2.32 -7.70 15.82
C LYS A 143 -2.02 -6.43 15.01
N LYS A 144 -1.13 -6.54 14.03
CA LYS A 144 -0.71 -5.47 13.11
C LYS A 144 -0.11 -6.06 11.83
N LEU A 145 0.02 -5.23 10.79
CA LEU A 145 0.77 -5.57 9.58
C LEU A 145 2.28 -5.66 9.88
N THR A 146 3.03 -6.33 9.00
CA THR A 146 4.50 -6.39 9.06
C THR A 146 5.16 -5.06 8.66
N VAL A 147 4.42 -4.18 7.98
CA VAL A 147 4.88 -2.92 7.39
C VAL A 147 4.04 -1.73 7.89
N PHE A 148 4.50 -0.51 7.61
CA PHE A 148 3.74 0.70 7.87
C PHE A 148 2.44 0.75 7.05
N ASN A 149 1.39 1.30 7.65
CA ASN A 149 0.10 1.53 7.02
C ASN A 149 -0.25 3.03 7.09
N PHE A 150 -0.34 3.69 5.94
CA PHE A 150 -0.80 5.07 5.82
C PHE A 150 -2.25 5.10 5.32
N SER A 151 -2.90 6.25 5.43
CA SER A 151 -4.16 6.50 4.73
C SER A 151 -3.96 7.47 3.58
N ALA A 152 -4.64 7.24 2.46
CA ALA A 152 -4.59 8.12 1.30
C ALA A 152 -5.97 8.28 0.63
N GLY A 153 -6.12 9.37 -0.12
CA GLY A 153 -7.35 9.74 -0.84
C GLY A 153 -8.34 10.50 0.05
N GLY A 154 -8.96 11.54 -0.51
CA GLY A 154 -10.04 12.27 0.17
C GLY A 154 -9.69 13.18 1.36
N ILE A 155 -8.50 13.07 1.96
CA ILE A 155 -8.09 13.90 3.10
C ILE A 155 -7.91 15.36 2.63
N SER A 156 -8.79 16.26 3.07
CA SER A 156 -8.76 17.67 2.66
C SER A 156 -8.60 18.64 3.83
N THR A 157 -8.92 18.22 5.06
CA THR A 157 -8.84 19.06 6.26
C THR A 157 -7.93 18.47 7.35
N PRO A 158 -7.44 19.31 8.28
CA PRO A 158 -6.77 18.82 9.49
C PRO A 158 -7.65 17.89 10.34
N ALA A 159 -8.97 18.09 10.33
CA ALA A 159 -9.92 17.24 11.03
C ALA A 159 -9.97 15.83 10.42
N ASP A 160 -9.96 15.72 9.09
CA ASP A 160 -9.88 14.44 8.39
C ASP A 160 -8.60 13.69 8.76
N THR A 161 -7.47 14.41 8.78
CA THR A 161 -6.18 13.85 9.18
C THR A 161 -6.24 13.32 10.63
N ALA A 162 -6.76 14.12 11.56
CA ALA A 162 -6.90 13.72 12.95
C ALA A 162 -7.85 12.52 13.13
N MET A 163 -8.96 12.47 12.37
CA MET A 163 -9.90 11.36 12.38
C MET A 163 -9.24 10.07 11.91
N ILE A 164 -8.52 10.10 10.78
CA ILE A 164 -7.80 8.96 10.24
C ILE A 164 -6.77 8.42 11.26
N MET A 165 -5.97 9.30 11.88
CA MET A 165 -4.98 8.91 12.88
C MET A 165 -5.62 8.25 14.12
N GLN A 166 -6.83 8.66 14.50
CA GLN A 166 -7.58 8.02 15.59
C GLN A 166 -8.19 6.66 15.19
N LEU A 167 -8.37 6.41 13.88
CA LEU A 167 -8.80 5.11 13.40
C LEU A 167 -7.69 4.06 13.45
N GLY A 168 -6.43 4.44 13.63
CA GLY A 168 -5.28 3.55 13.85
C GLY A 168 -4.24 3.70 12.76
#